data_AF-A0A828T327-F1
#
_entry.id   AF-A0A828T327-F1
#
_cell.length_a   1.000
_cell.length_b   1.000
_cell.length_c   1.000
_cell.angle_alpha   90.00
_cell.angle_beta   90.00
_cell.angle_gamma   90.00
#
_symmetry.space_group_name_H-M   'P 1'
#
loop_
_entity.id
_entity.type
_entity.pdbx_description
1 polymer ?
#
loop_
_entity_poly.entity_id
_entity_poly.type
_entity_poly.pdbx_seq_one_letter_code
_entity_poly.pdbx_strand_id
1 'polypeptide(L)'
;MLLPEPEARFLGAGSCALLSVSVWMRFFLTVPMYKINPFFARSLFMRNQYWENKHYAYFCNRECEYFPCHKGADPENFNCLFCYCPLYVLGDRCGGKFAYLPNGYKDCSRCLFPHLRENYGVITERYGEILAAIPYPDQEDDE
;
A
#
# COMPACT_ATOMS: atom_id res chain seq x y z
N MET A 1 -31.85 32.01 10.62
CA MET A 1 -32.28 31.70 9.25
C MET A 1 -32.08 30.22 9.04
N LEU A 2 -33.16 29.46 9.24
CA LEU A 2 -33.24 28.02 9.02
C LEU A 2 -33.77 27.83 7.59
N LEU A 3 -33.07 27.06 6.77
CA LEU A 3 -33.54 26.68 5.43
C LEU A 3 -34.42 25.41 5.56
N PRO A 4 -35.56 25.33 4.86
CA PRO A 4 -36.52 24.24 5.02
C PRO A 4 -36.21 23.02 4.14
N GLU A 5 -36.58 21.84 4.65
CA GLU A 5 -36.61 20.52 3.99
C GLU A 5 -37.60 20.47 2.81
N PRO A 6 -37.37 19.66 1.76
CA PRO A 6 -38.35 19.47 0.69
C PRO A 6 -39.37 18.38 1.00
N GLU A 7 -40.63 18.71 0.76
CA GLU A 7 -41.83 17.92 0.98
C GLU A 7 -41.94 16.70 0.03
N ALA A 8 -42.33 15.56 0.60
CA ALA A 8 -42.67 14.34 -0.13
C ALA A 8 -44.07 14.45 -0.77
N ARG A 9 -44.15 14.35 -2.09
CA ARG A 9 -45.42 14.20 -2.83
C ARG A 9 -45.81 12.73 -2.94
N PHE A 10 -46.89 12.38 -2.25
CA PHE A 10 -47.65 11.15 -2.41
C PHE A 10 -48.52 11.23 -3.68
N LEU A 11 -48.40 10.24 -4.58
CA LEU A 11 -49.39 9.96 -5.60
C LEU A 11 -49.70 8.46 -5.62
N GLY A 12 -50.95 8.14 -5.29
CA GLY A 12 -51.77 7.19 -6.06
C GLY A 12 -51.47 5.70 -5.92
N ALA A 13 -52.32 5.04 -5.14
CA ALA A 13 -52.47 3.59 -5.09
C ALA A 13 -52.85 2.99 -6.46
N GLY A 14 -52.14 1.94 -6.86
CA GLY A 14 -52.52 0.99 -7.90
C GLY A 14 -52.35 -0.42 -7.34
N SER A 15 -53.47 -1.12 -7.16
CA SER A 15 -53.54 -2.48 -6.63
C SER A 15 -53.08 -3.52 -7.67
N CYS A 16 -52.71 -4.69 -7.15
CA CYS A 16 -52.75 -6.01 -7.80
C CYS A 16 -51.50 -6.48 -8.56
N ALA A 17 -50.58 -7.15 -7.85
CA ALA A 17 -50.27 -8.57 -8.07
C ALA A 17 -49.18 -9.01 -7.09
N LEU A 18 -49.54 -9.91 -6.18
CA LEU A 18 -48.64 -10.59 -5.26
C LEU A 18 -47.71 -11.52 -6.07
N LEU A 19 -46.48 -11.08 -6.32
CA LEU A 19 -45.38 -11.97 -6.66
C LEU A 19 -44.33 -11.89 -5.55
N SER A 20 -44.44 -12.85 -4.64
CA SER A 20 -43.40 -13.40 -3.75
C SER A 20 -42.15 -12.54 -3.51
N VAL A 21 -42.09 -11.91 -2.34
CA VAL A 21 -40.91 -11.23 -1.77
C VAL A 21 -39.83 -12.23 -1.30
N SER A 22 -39.78 -13.46 -1.83
CA SER A 22 -39.13 -14.58 -1.12
C SER A 22 -37.82 -15.10 -1.72
N VAL A 23 -37.22 -14.47 -2.74
CA VAL A 23 -35.94 -14.97 -3.30
C VAL A 23 -34.79 -13.94 -3.35
N TRP A 24 -35.08 -12.64 -3.29
CA TRP A 24 -34.02 -11.61 -3.37
C TRP A 24 -33.64 -10.95 -2.03
N MET A 25 -34.39 -11.21 -0.96
CA MET A 25 -34.15 -10.64 0.38
C MET A 25 -33.44 -11.59 1.36
N ARG A 26 -32.89 -12.71 0.88
CA ARG A 26 -32.14 -13.69 1.69
C ARG A 26 -30.66 -13.86 1.30
N PHE A 27 -30.16 -13.09 0.34
CA PHE A 27 -28.75 -13.14 -0.07
C PHE A 27 -27.84 -12.11 0.63
N PHE A 28 -28.40 -11.17 1.40
CA PHE A 28 -27.64 -10.08 2.02
C PHE A 28 -27.35 -10.25 3.53
N LEU A 29 -27.72 -11.38 4.14
CA LEU A 29 -27.54 -11.62 5.59
C LEU A 29 -26.70 -12.85 5.95
N THR A 30 -26.09 -13.55 4.99
CA THR A 30 -25.36 -14.81 5.26
C THR A 30 -23.91 -14.83 4.78
N VAL A 31 -23.40 -13.75 4.19
CA VAL A 31 -21.96 -13.63 3.92
C VAL A 31 -21.33 -12.77 5.01
N PRO A 32 -20.57 -13.37 5.94
CA PRO A 32 -19.89 -12.57 6.96
C PRO A 32 -18.90 -11.63 6.27
N MET A 33 -18.88 -10.38 6.72
CA MET A 33 -18.17 -9.23 6.14
C MET A 33 -16.67 -9.46 5.89
N TYR A 34 -16.07 -10.54 6.42
CA TYR A 34 -14.68 -10.94 6.21
C TYR A 34 -14.42 -11.67 4.87
N LYS A 35 -15.46 -12.04 4.10
CA LYS A 35 -15.30 -12.70 2.79
C LYS A 35 -15.33 -11.73 1.60
N ILE A 36 -15.31 -10.43 1.85
CA ILE A 36 -15.12 -9.42 0.82
C ILE A 36 -13.63 -9.46 0.45
N ASN A 37 -13.36 -9.85 -0.79
CA ASN A 37 -12.09 -9.79 -1.53
C ASN A 37 -10.96 -9.03 -0.79
N PRO A 38 -9.77 -9.64 -0.54
CA PRO A 38 -8.67 -8.99 0.19
C PRO A 38 -8.21 -7.65 -0.43
N PHE A 39 -8.60 -7.40 -1.69
CA PHE A 39 -8.40 -6.12 -2.35
C PHE A 39 -9.26 -4.97 -1.76
N PHE A 40 -10.47 -5.26 -1.28
CA PHE A 40 -11.42 -4.26 -0.74
C PHE A 40 -11.19 -3.96 0.76
N ALA A 41 -10.62 -4.91 1.50
CA ALA A 41 -10.32 -4.76 2.93
C ALA A 41 -9.22 -3.71 3.23
N ARG A 42 -8.44 -3.29 2.22
CA ARG A 42 -7.41 -2.25 2.36
C ARG A 42 -7.99 -0.83 2.48
N SER A 43 -9.27 -0.64 2.17
CA SER A 43 -9.91 0.68 2.02
C SER A 43 -10.66 1.19 3.26
N LEU A 44 -10.86 0.40 4.32
CA LEU A 44 -11.79 0.77 5.40
C LEU A 44 -11.25 0.62 6.83
N PHE A 45 -9.95 0.85 6.99
CA PHE A 45 -9.39 1.23 8.28
C PHE A 45 -8.40 2.36 8.03
N MET A 46 -8.82 3.60 8.35
CA MET A 46 -7.91 4.66 8.77
C MET A 46 -7.18 4.18 10.04
N ARG A 47 -6.28 3.20 9.90
CA ARG A 47 -5.16 3.06 10.81
C ARG A 47 -4.16 4.08 10.30
N ASN A 48 -4.13 5.24 10.95
CA ASN A 48 -2.94 6.07 10.98
C ASN A 48 -1.79 5.11 11.28
N GLN A 49 -0.93 4.85 10.31
CA GLN A 49 0.02 3.75 10.44
C GLN A 49 0.93 4.09 11.64
N TYR A 50 1.39 3.10 12.41
CA TYR A 50 2.12 3.38 13.66
C TYR A 50 3.38 4.26 13.46
N TRP A 51 3.87 4.32 12.22
CA TRP A 51 5.01 5.08 11.75
C TRP A 51 4.66 6.44 11.11
N GLU A 52 3.40 6.69 10.82
CA GLU A 52 2.96 7.94 10.20
C GLU A 52 3.20 9.10 11.19
N ASN A 53 3.74 10.21 10.67
CA ASN A 53 4.24 11.34 11.47
C ASN A 53 5.35 11.01 12.48
N LYS A 54 6.05 9.87 12.34
CA LYS A 54 7.21 9.54 13.18
C LYS A 54 8.51 9.93 12.50
N HIS A 55 9.40 10.57 13.25
CA HIS A 55 10.71 11.00 12.74
C HIS A 55 11.63 9.84 12.35
N TYR A 56 11.45 8.64 12.90
CA TYR A 56 12.23 7.46 12.47
C TYR A 56 11.80 6.94 11.08
N ALA A 57 10.60 7.31 10.62
CA ALA A 57 10.06 6.85 9.34
C ALA A 57 10.45 7.77 8.16
N TYR A 58 11.06 8.92 8.46
CA TYR A 58 11.43 9.92 7.47
C TYR A 58 12.70 10.65 7.87
N PHE A 59 13.66 10.67 6.95
CA PHE A 59 14.88 11.46 7.05
C PHE A 59 15.20 12.04 5.69
N CYS A 60 15.65 13.29 5.63
CA CYS A 60 16.07 13.92 4.38
C CYS A 60 17.34 14.74 4.62
N ASN A 61 18.45 14.27 4.07
CA ASN A 61 19.72 14.98 4.11
C ASN A 61 19.82 15.93 2.91
N ARG A 62 19.35 17.17 3.07
CA ARG A 62 19.38 18.18 1.99
C ARG A 62 20.79 18.65 1.63
N GLU A 63 21.77 18.45 2.50
CA GLU A 63 23.17 18.83 2.29
C GLU A 63 23.98 17.73 1.58
N CYS A 64 23.38 16.57 1.32
CA CYS A 64 24.05 15.49 0.60
C CYS A 64 24.43 15.94 -0.83
N GLU A 65 25.64 15.61 -1.26
CA GLU A 65 26.19 15.96 -2.58
C GLU A 65 25.41 15.35 -3.74
N TYR A 66 24.65 14.28 -3.45
CA TYR A 66 23.80 13.60 -4.41
C TYR A 66 22.35 14.08 -4.36
N PHE A 67 21.95 14.99 -3.47
CA PHE A 67 20.55 15.37 -3.30
C PHE A 67 20.01 16.24 -4.46
N PRO A 68 18.82 15.93 -5.02
CA PRO A 68 18.08 14.68 -4.87
C PRO A 68 18.72 13.54 -5.67
N CYS A 69 18.88 12.36 -5.06
CA CYS A 69 19.67 11.25 -5.65
C CYS A 69 19.11 10.74 -6.99
N HIS A 70 17.83 10.98 -7.26
CA HIS A 70 17.15 10.54 -8.46
C HIS A 70 16.55 11.72 -9.24
N LYS A 71 16.71 11.68 -10.56
CA LYS A 71 16.14 12.69 -11.46
C LYS A 71 14.61 12.69 -11.36
N GLY A 72 14.03 13.88 -11.17
CA GLY A 72 12.58 14.07 -11.09
C GLY A 72 11.97 13.69 -9.74
N ALA A 73 12.78 13.46 -8.72
CA ALA A 73 12.27 13.33 -7.36
C ALA A 73 11.81 14.69 -6.82
N ASP A 74 10.72 14.68 -6.05
CA ASP A 74 10.24 15.85 -5.32
C ASP A 74 11.11 16.10 -4.08
N PRO A 75 11.87 17.20 -3.98
CA PRO A 75 12.74 17.49 -2.85
C PRO A 75 12.01 17.59 -1.51
N GLU A 76 10.72 17.97 -1.51
CA GLU A 76 9.92 18.13 -0.29
C GLU A 76 9.37 16.80 0.23
N ASN A 77 9.20 15.82 -0.65
CA ASN A 77 8.75 14.47 -0.29
C ASN A 77 9.89 13.43 -0.27
N PHE A 78 11.13 13.83 -0.56
CA PHE A 78 12.26 12.92 -0.69
C PHE A 78 12.70 12.33 0.66
N ASN A 79 12.75 10.99 0.74
CA ASN A 79 13.20 10.24 1.90
C ASN A 79 14.57 9.60 1.62
N CYS A 80 15.57 9.94 2.42
CA CYS A 80 16.93 9.38 2.36
C CYS A 80 17.08 8.08 3.17
N LEU A 81 16.07 7.69 3.96
CA LEU A 81 16.17 6.52 4.86
C LEU A 81 16.55 5.23 4.11
N PHE A 82 16.05 5.06 2.89
CA PHE A 82 16.32 3.90 2.05
C PHE A 82 17.16 4.26 0.82
N CYS A 83 18.12 5.18 0.97
CA CYS A 83 19.07 5.51 -0.10
C CYS A 83 19.78 4.29 -0.67
N TYR A 84 20.11 3.30 0.18
CA TYR A 84 20.36 1.96 -0.29
C TYR A 84 19.05 1.17 -0.27
N CYS A 85 18.61 0.69 -1.43
CA CYS A 85 17.32 0.04 -1.57
C CYS A 85 17.33 -1.33 -0.86
N PRO A 86 16.59 -1.53 0.24
CA PRO A 86 16.55 -2.82 0.92
C PRO A 86 15.89 -3.90 0.07
N LEU A 87 15.05 -3.50 -0.89
CA LEU A 87 14.35 -4.40 -1.81
C LEU A 87 15.22 -4.85 -2.99
N TYR A 88 16.48 -4.41 -3.09
CA TYR A 88 17.36 -4.74 -4.21
C TYR A 88 17.51 -6.26 -4.39
N VAL A 89 17.70 -6.98 -3.27
CA VAL A 89 17.90 -8.45 -3.23
C VAL A 89 16.72 -9.24 -3.77
N LEU A 90 15.52 -8.65 -3.77
CA LEU A 90 14.31 -9.31 -4.25
C LEU A 90 14.24 -9.44 -5.77
N GLY A 91 15.21 -8.89 -6.50
CA GLY A 91 15.25 -8.98 -7.96
C GLY A 91 14.04 -8.30 -8.59
N ASP A 92 13.44 -8.93 -9.58
CA ASP A 92 12.26 -8.43 -10.29
C ASP A 92 11.00 -8.29 -9.42
N ARG A 93 10.96 -9.01 -8.28
CA ARG A 93 9.86 -8.94 -7.31
C ARG A 93 9.85 -7.67 -6.46
N CYS A 94 10.84 -6.78 -6.59
CA CYS A 94 10.94 -5.59 -5.74
C CYS A 94 9.84 -4.54 -5.98
N GLY A 95 9.12 -4.60 -7.10
CA GLY A 95 8.02 -3.67 -7.43
C GLY A 95 8.44 -2.25 -7.80
N GLY A 96 9.74 -1.95 -7.81
CA GLY A 96 10.30 -0.65 -8.21
C GLY A 96 10.51 -0.51 -9.72
N LYS A 97 10.84 0.70 -10.18
CA LYS A 97 11.24 0.96 -11.57
C LYS A 97 12.74 0.75 -11.73
N PHE A 98 13.15 -0.31 -12.42
CA PHE A 98 14.55 -0.62 -12.65
C PHE A 98 14.77 -1.21 -14.05
N ALA A 99 16.04 -1.33 -14.45
CA ALA A 99 16.47 -2.14 -15.59
C ALA A 99 17.64 -3.04 -15.16
N TYR A 100 17.86 -4.15 -15.85
CA TYR A 100 19.08 -4.94 -15.70
C TYR A 100 20.12 -4.48 -16.73
N LEU A 101 21.33 -4.20 -16.25
CA LEU A 101 22.48 -3.90 -17.10
C LEU A 101 23.04 -5.20 -17.72
N PRO A 102 23.84 -5.12 -18.80
CA PRO A 102 24.41 -6.32 -19.45
C PRO A 102 25.28 -7.19 -18.53
N ASN A 103 25.80 -6.61 -17.45
CA ASN A 103 26.58 -7.31 -16.42
C ASN A 103 25.73 -7.97 -15.33
N GLY A 104 24.40 -7.92 -15.44
CA GLY A 104 23.47 -8.52 -14.49
C GLY A 104 23.15 -7.67 -13.25
N TYR A 105 23.79 -6.51 -13.07
CA TYR A 105 23.41 -5.59 -11.98
C TYR A 105 22.11 -4.86 -12.29
N LYS A 106 21.33 -4.57 -11.26
CA LYS A 106 20.11 -3.75 -11.39
C LYS A 106 20.48 -2.27 -11.34
N ASP A 107 20.07 -1.55 -12.37
CA ASP A 107 20.05 -0.09 -12.41
C ASP A 107 18.71 0.43 -11.89
N CYS A 108 18.75 1.02 -10.68
CA CYS A 108 17.61 1.63 -10.02
C CYS A 108 17.61 3.16 -10.16
N SER A 109 18.43 3.77 -11.03
CA SER A 109 18.55 5.23 -11.19
C SER A 109 17.23 5.95 -11.53
N ARG A 110 16.22 5.20 -11.99
CA ARG A 110 14.85 5.67 -12.33
C ARG A 110 13.80 5.31 -11.28
N CYS A 111 14.20 4.73 -10.15
CA CYS A 111 13.30 4.31 -9.09
C CYS A 111 13.15 5.40 -8.03
N LEU A 112 11.92 5.86 -7.80
CA LEU A 112 11.61 6.75 -6.67
C LEU A 112 10.95 6.01 -5.51
N PHE A 113 10.63 4.71 -5.67
CA PHE A 113 9.87 3.95 -4.70
C PHE A 113 10.42 4.02 -3.26
N PRO A 114 11.73 3.77 -3.00
CA PRO A 114 12.27 3.88 -1.65
C PRO A 114 12.37 5.32 -1.12
N HIS A 115 12.19 6.31 -1.99
CA HIS A 115 12.40 7.73 -1.70
C HIS A 115 11.11 8.51 -1.48
N LEU A 116 9.95 7.87 -1.58
CA LEU A 116 8.68 8.51 -1.25
C LEU A 116 8.37 8.27 0.23
N ARG A 117 8.03 9.34 0.96
CA ARG A 117 7.69 9.27 2.38
C ARG A 117 6.57 8.26 2.66
N GLU A 118 5.57 8.18 1.78
CA GLU A 118 4.44 7.27 1.95
C GLU A 118 4.81 5.77 1.90
N ASN A 119 5.98 5.42 1.37
CA ASN A 119 6.36 4.03 1.14
C ASN A 119 7.09 3.38 2.31
N TYR A 120 7.36 4.11 3.41
CA TYR A 120 8.03 3.54 4.58
C TYR A 120 7.37 2.23 5.04
N GLY A 121 6.05 2.26 5.28
CA GLY A 121 5.30 1.10 5.73
C GLY A 121 5.42 -0.08 4.77
N VAL A 122 5.19 0.19 3.48
CA VAL A 122 5.25 -0.83 2.43
C VAL A 122 6.62 -1.50 2.36
N ILE A 123 7.71 -0.75 2.52
CA ILE A 123 9.06 -1.31 2.49
C ILE A 123 9.32 -2.17 3.73
N THR A 124 8.92 -1.69 4.92
CA THR A 124 9.14 -2.43 6.17
C THR A 124 8.34 -3.74 6.24
N GLU A 125 7.11 -3.77 5.71
CA GLU A 125 6.28 -4.97 5.63
C GLU A 125 6.92 -6.08 4.78
N ARG A 126 7.85 -5.71 3.87
CA ARG A 126 8.53 -6.63 2.96
C ARG A 126 9.75 -7.30 3.58
N TYR A 127 10.09 -6.98 4.83
CA TYR A 127 11.29 -7.50 5.50
C TYR A 127 11.34 -9.03 5.58
N GLY A 128 10.20 -9.69 5.79
CA GLY A 128 10.14 -11.16 5.82
C GLY A 128 10.58 -11.80 4.49
N GLU A 129 10.27 -11.16 3.36
CA GLU A 129 10.72 -11.65 2.04
C GLU A 129 12.20 -11.35 1.78
N ILE A 130 12.75 -10.29 2.37
CA ILE A 130 14.19 -10.01 2.35
C ILE A 130 14.92 -11.11 3.10
N LEU A 131 14.49 -11.44 4.32
CA LEU A 131 15.07 -12.53 5.11
C LEU A 131 15.03 -13.86 4.38
N ALA A 132 13.89 -14.19 3.75
CA ALA A 132 13.75 -15.42 2.99
C ALA A 132 14.64 -15.50 1.73
N ALA A 133 15.15 -14.37 1.24
CA ALA A 133 16.06 -14.32 0.09
C ALA A 133 17.55 -14.42 0.50
N ILE A 134 17.86 -14.32 1.79
CA ILE A 134 19.22 -14.41 2.32
C ILE A 134 19.48 -15.86 2.74
N PRO A 135 20.55 -16.51 2.27
CA PRO A 135 20.90 -17.85 2.72
C PRO A 135 21.27 -17.82 4.21
N TYR A 136 20.75 -18.78 4.98
CA TYR A 136 21.27 -19.02 6.32
C TYR A 136 22.62 -19.72 6.21
N PRO A 137 23.63 -19.32 7.01
CA PRO A 137 24.84 -20.14 7.12
C PRO A 137 24.43 -21.52 7.61
N ASP A 138 25.08 -22.56 7.07
CA ASP A 138 24.95 -23.91 7.60
C ASP A 138 25.30 -23.86 9.10
N GLN A 139 24.47 -24.46 9.95
CA GLN A 139 24.86 -24.68 11.34
C GLN A 139 25.98 -25.72 11.28
N GLU A 140 27.22 -25.28 11.47
CA GLU A 140 28.28 -26.22 11.83
C GLU A 140 27.85 -26.82 13.16
N ASP A 141 27.41 -28.08 13.12
CA ASP A 141 27.14 -28.86 14.32
C ASP A 141 28.48 -28.99 15.05
N ASP A 142 28.67 -28.18 16.09
CA ASP A 142 29.81 -28.27 16.99
C ASP A 142 29.77 -29.66 17.70
N GLU A 143 30.44 -30.66 17.12
CA GLU A 143 30.74 -31.97 17.75
C GLU A 143 31.74 -31.84 18.91
#